data_AF-A0A2K8K5D9-F1
#
_entry.id   AF-A0A2K8K5D9-F1
#
_cell.length_a   1.000
_cell.length_b   1.000
_cell.length_c   1.000
_cell.angle_alpha   90.00
_cell.angle_beta   90.00
_cell.angle_gamma   90.00
#
_symmetry.space_group_name_H-M   'P 1'
#
loop_
_entity.id
_entity.type
_entity.pdbx_description
1 polymer ?
#
loop_
_entity_poly.entity_id
_entity_poly.type
_entity_poly.pdbx_seq_one_letter_code
_entity_poly.pdbx_strand_id
1 'polypeptide(L)'
;MGTSCHAAANLGIGAAGRRDSVTACCPRGSVRITKTMSLVLDMALCALILGVGLATVAGHGVFRAVIFFITYGLLLAIGWARLGAYDVALAEAAISAGLTGVLLLAAHGRLRRLRAAEEAPLRPNLPAALVATGIALALGWAWFALPDPTAPDLTAALPQSGVGNPVTAVLLNFRAWDTLLEAIILLAALIGLWMLARDRAWDNPLGLRYHARAGGVMASFGRVLPPIGLIFGIYLVWAGAEMTGGAFQGGTVLAAVCLVSIMADVLPAPRIAQPAWRLALVFGPGVFLLSGVAGAVFAQGFLALPPELAKPAIVTIEAALTLSIAVTLVLLVIGPPDEGGQDA
;
A
#
# COMPACT_ATOMS: atom_id res chain seq x y z
N MET A 1 -1.72 29.61 -40.02
CA MET A 1 -0.96 30.35 -38.98
C MET A 1 -1.62 30.03 -37.64
N GLY A 2 -0.85 29.46 -36.70
CA GLY A 2 -1.26 29.27 -35.30
C GLY A 2 -1.97 27.94 -34.99
N THR A 3 -1.21 26.88 -34.70
CA THR A 3 -1.69 25.76 -33.87
C THR A 3 -0.86 25.73 -32.59
N SER A 4 -1.49 26.16 -31.51
CA SER A 4 -0.95 26.18 -30.15
C SER A 4 -0.80 24.74 -29.66
N CYS A 5 0.43 24.36 -29.29
CA CYS A 5 0.72 23.07 -28.67
C CYS A 5 0.59 23.24 -27.16
N HIS A 6 -0.42 22.60 -26.56
CA HIS A 6 -0.51 22.46 -25.09
C HIS A 6 0.71 21.68 -24.59
N ALA A 7 1.55 22.34 -23.80
CA ALA A 7 2.64 21.70 -23.07
C ALA A 7 2.05 21.03 -21.82
N ALA A 8 2.16 19.71 -21.75
CA ALA A 8 1.97 18.96 -20.52
C ALA A 8 3.06 19.38 -19.53
N ALA A 9 2.66 19.84 -18.35
CA ALA A 9 3.55 20.19 -17.26
C ALA A 9 4.18 18.91 -16.70
N ASN A 10 5.44 18.65 -17.08
CA ASN A 10 6.32 17.72 -16.40
C ASN A 10 6.63 18.29 -15.00
N LEU A 11 5.96 17.76 -13.97
CA LEU A 11 6.40 17.91 -12.58
C LEU A 11 7.52 16.90 -12.33
N GLY A 12 8.73 17.28 -12.70
CA GLY A 12 9.93 16.49 -12.50
C GLY A 12 11.19 17.35 -12.52
N ILE A 13 11.68 17.67 -11.32
CA ILE A 13 13.07 18.05 -11.02
C ILE A 13 13.55 19.35 -11.69
N GLY A 14 13.47 20.46 -10.95
CA GLY A 14 14.17 21.70 -11.27
C GLY A 14 15.07 22.16 -10.12
N ALA A 15 16.35 21.80 -10.15
CA ALA A 15 17.37 22.45 -9.33
C ALA A 15 18.68 22.65 -10.11
N ALA A 16 18.96 23.93 -10.36
CA ALA A 16 20.26 24.60 -10.45
C ALA A 16 21.33 24.17 -11.47
N GLY A 17 21.74 25.12 -12.33
CA GLY A 17 23.16 25.35 -12.60
C GLY A 17 23.63 25.42 -14.06
N ARG A 18 23.53 26.62 -14.65
CA ARG A 18 24.53 27.29 -15.51
C ARG A 18 24.97 26.60 -16.83
N ARG A 19 24.46 27.16 -17.94
CA ARG A 19 24.99 27.30 -19.32
C ARG A 19 26.04 26.27 -19.79
N ASP A 20 25.63 25.44 -20.75
CA ASP A 20 26.32 25.29 -22.04
C ASP A 20 25.30 24.96 -23.14
N SER A 21 25.23 25.84 -24.13
CA SER A 21 24.39 25.70 -25.32
C SER A 21 24.99 24.65 -26.26
N VAL A 22 24.53 23.40 -26.15
CA VAL A 22 24.72 22.40 -27.20
C VAL A 22 23.38 22.20 -27.89
N THR A 23 23.26 22.71 -29.10
CA THR A 23 22.14 22.50 -30.02
C THR A 23 22.10 21.02 -30.42
N ALA A 24 21.52 20.17 -29.56
CA ALA A 24 21.34 18.76 -29.84
C ALA A 24 20.23 18.60 -30.91
N CYS A 25 20.66 18.43 -32.16
CA CYS A 25 19.80 18.05 -33.27
C CYS A 25 19.29 16.61 -33.04
N CYS A 26 18.20 16.46 -32.29
CA CYS A 26 17.59 15.15 -32.04
C CYS A 26 16.91 14.68 -33.34
N PRO A 27 17.30 13.54 -33.95
CA PRO A 27 16.72 13.09 -35.20
C PRO A 27 15.24 12.75 -34.98
N ARG A 28 14.33 13.29 -35.80
CA ARG A 28 12.87 13.01 -35.75
C ARG A 28 12.51 11.51 -35.73
N GLY A 29 13.45 10.63 -36.12
CA GLY A 29 13.33 9.18 -36.02
C GLY A 29 13.46 8.61 -34.60
N SER A 30 14.32 9.18 -33.73
CA SER A 30 14.51 8.65 -32.36
C SER A 30 13.27 8.85 -31.50
N VAL A 31 12.66 10.04 -31.55
CA VAL A 31 11.43 10.36 -30.80
C VAL A 31 10.25 9.49 -31.24
N ARG A 32 10.17 9.15 -32.54
CA ARG A 32 9.07 8.32 -33.07
C ARG A 32 9.23 6.86 -32.66
N ILE A 33 10.46 6.33 -32.70
CA ILE A 33 10.76 4.96 -32.23
C ILE A 33 10.49 4.83 -30.73
N THR A 34 10.88 5.81 -29.91
CA THR A 34 10.61 5.80 -28.46
C THR A 34 9.11 5.81 -28.15
N LYS A 35 8.30 6.59 -28.89
CA LYS A 35 6.82 6.60 -28.73
C LYS A 35 6.17 5.29 -29.18
N THR A 36 6.66 4.66 -30.25
CA THR A 36 6.12 3.37 -30.70
C THR A 36 6.48 2.25 -29.72
N MET A 37 7.72 2.22 -29.22
CA MET A 37 8.13 1.23 -28.21
C MET A 37 7.39 1.40 -26.88
N SER A 38 7.09 2.65 -26.47
CA SER A 38 6.28 2.89 -25.28
C SER A 38 4.85 2.37 -25.44
N LEU A 39 4.22 2.60 -26.60
CA LEU A 39 2.86 2.13 -26.86
C LEU A 39 2.76 0.60 -26.86
N VAL A 40 3.74 -0.10 -27.47
CA VAL A 40 3.75 -1.57 -27.46
C VAL A 40 3.86 -2.12 -26.04
N LEU A 41 4.72 -1.53 -25.21
CA LEU A 41 4.85 -1.90 -23.81
C LEU A 41 3.54 -1.66 -23.05
N ASP A 42 2.89 -0.50 -23.25
CA ASP A 42 1.63 -0.18 -22.56
C ASP A 42 0.51 -1.12 -22.98
N MET A 43 0.39 -1.44 -24.27
CA MET A 43 -0.59 -2.40 -24.77
C MET A 43 -0.33 -3.81 -24.24
N ALA A 44 0.94 -4.24 -24.19
CA ALA A 44 1.32 -5.52 -23.63
C ALA A 44 1.01 -5.60 -22.12
N LEU A 45 1.29 -4.53 -21.38
CA LEU A 45 1.00 -4.44 -19.95
C LEU A 45 -0.51 -4.48 -19.70
N CYS A 46 -1.31 -3.72 -20.45
CA CYS A 46 -2.77 -3.78 -20.38
C CYS A 46 -3.30 -5.19 -20.69
N ALA A 47 -2.81 -5.84 -21.75
CA ALA A 47 -3.20 -7.19 -22.09
C ALA A 47 -2.83 -8.21 -20.98
N LEU A 48 -1.66 -8.06 -20.36
CA LEU A 48 -1.23 -8.90 -19.24
C LEU A 48 -2.10 -8.67 -18.00
N ILE A 49 -2.38 -7.41 -17.64
CA ILE A 49 -3.25 -7.07 -16.50
C ILE A 49 -4.65 -7.69 -16.68
N LEU A 50 -5.26 -7.50 -17.86
CA LEU A 50 -6.57 -8.05 -18.17
C LEU A 50 -6.55 -9.58 -18.23
N GLY A 51 -5.53 -10.17 -18.85
CA GLY A 51 -5.38 -11.62 -18.97
C GLY A 51 -5.18 -12.31 -17.62
N VAL A 52 -4.33 -11.75 -16.76
CA VAL A 52 -4.10 -12.26 -15.40
C VAL A 52 -5.35 -12.03 -14.53
N GLY A 53 -6.01 -10.88 -14.64
CA GLY A 53 -7.28 -10.63 -13.95
C GLY A 53 -8.35 -11.66 -14.32
N LEU A 54 -8.50 -11.97 -15.61
CA LEU A 54 -9.41 -13.02 -16.08
C LEU A 54 -8.98 -14.40 -15.59
N ALA A 55 -7.68 -14.71 -15.59
CA ALA A 55 -7.14 -15.98 -15.09
C ALA A 55 -7.35 -16.18 -13.58
N THR A 56 -7.37 -15.09 -12.80
CA THR A 56 -7.70 -15.10 -11.36
C THR A 56 -9.15 -15.53 -11.13
N VAL A 57 -10.09 -15.05 -11.95
CA VAL A 57 -11.54 -15.28 -11.77
C VAL A 57 -11.99 -16.59 -12.43
N ALA A 58 -11.51 -16.89 -13.63
CA ALA A 58 -11.91 -18.08 -14.40
C ALA A 58 -11.05 -19.31 -14.07
N GLY A 59 -9.98 -19.14 -13.29
CA GLY A 59 -9.08 -20.23 -12.94
C GLY A 59 -9.71 -21.23 -11.97
N HIS A 60 -9.41 -22.50 -12.16
CA HIS A 60 -9.66 -23.53 -11.16
C HIS A 60 -8.51 -23.56 -10.15
N GLY A 61 -8.85 -23.70 -8.88
CA GLY A 61 -7.88 -23.79 -7.79
C GLY A 61 -7.75 -22.51 -6.99
N VAL A 62 -8.09 -22.54 -5.69
CA VAL A 62 -7.94 -21.36 -4.81
C VAL A 62 -6.48 -20.90 -4.77
N PHE A 63 -5.53 -21.83 -4.65
CA PHE A 63 -4.10 -21.50 -4.68
C PHE A 63 -3.69 -20.76 -5.97
N ARG A 64 -4.17 -21.25 -7.12
CA ARG A 64 -3.87 -20.64 -8.42
C ARG A 64 -4.44 -19.23 -8.53
N ALA A 65 -5.67 -19.03 -8.05
CA ALA A 65 -6.30 -17.70 -7.99
C ALA A 65 -5.49 -16.73 -7.12
N VAL A 66 -4.96 -17.18 -5.98
CA VAL A 66 -4.10 -16.36 -5.13
C VAL A 66 -2.79 -15.97 -5.84
N ILE A 67 -2.15 -16.89 -6.56
CA ILE A 67 -0.93 -16.58 -7.33
C ILE A 67 -1.21 -15.57 -8.45
N PHE A 68 -2.32 -15.71 -9.19
CA PHE A 68 -2.68 -14.73 -10.21
C PHE A 68 -3.09 -13.39 -9.60
N PHE A 69 -3.73 -13.36 -8.43
CA PHE A 69 -4.00 -12.11 -7.70
C PHE A 69 -2.71 -11.37 -7.31
N ILE A 70 -1.71 -12.09 -6.78
CA ILE A 70 -0.39 -11.50 -6.46
C ILE A 70 0.27 -10.96 -7.73
N THR A 71 0.24 -11.74 -8.81
CA THR A 71 0.82 -11.34 -10.10
C THR A 71 0.10 -10.12 -10.67
N TYR A 72 -1.23 -10.06 -10.54
CA TYR A 72 -2.05 -8.93 -10.95
C TYR A 72 -1.66 -7.65 -10.22
N GLY A 73 -1.50 -7.71 -8.88
CA GLY A 73 -1.04 -6.57 -8.08
C GLY A 73 0.35 -6.07 -8.50
N LEU A 74 1.30 -6.98 -8.79
CA LEU A 74 2.62 -6.58 -9.29
C LEU A 74 2.56 -5.90 -10.66
N LEU A 75 1.71 -6.40 -11.57
CA LEU A 75 1.51 -5.77 -12.88
C LEU A 75 0.82 -4.41 -12.75
N LEU A 76 -0.15 -4.26 -11.85
CA LEU A 76 -0.76 -2.96 -11.54
C LEU A 76 0.24 -1.97 -10.97
N ALA A 77 1.14 -2.40 -10.07
CA ALA A 77 2.20 -1.54 -9.55
C ALA A 77 3.10 -1.02 -10.68
N ILE A 78 3.45 -1.86 -11.67
CA ILE A 78 4.16 -1.43 -12.87
C ILE A 78 3.32 -0.44 -13.69
N GLY A 79 2.01 -0.67 -13.82
CA GLY A 79 1.08 0.24 -14.48
C GLY A 79 1.05 1.63 -13.83
N TRP A 80 0.94 1.69 -12.50
CA TRP A 80 0.99 2.95 -11.75
C TRP A 80 2.33 3.67 -11.91
N ALA A 81 3.45 2.94 -11.88
CA ALA A 81 4.76 3.52 -12.12
C ALA A 81 4.90 4.07 -13.55
N ARG A 82 4.32 3.41 -14.56
CA ARG A 82 4.26 3.91 -15.95
C ARG A 82 3.43 5.19 -16.08
N LEU A 83 2.41 5.37 -15.24
CA LEU A 83 1.59 6.58 -15.16
C LEU A 83 2.24 7.69 -14.31
N GLY A 84 3.44 7.47 -13.75
CA GLY A 84 4.13 8.43 -12.88
C GLY A 84 3.58 8.49 -11.45
N ALA A 85 2.66 7.61 -11.07
CA ALA A 85 2.07 7.52 -9.74
C ALA A 85 2.90 6.57 -8.85
N TYR A 86 4.15 6.95 -8.56
CA TYR A 86 5.09 6.07 -7.86
C TYR A 86 4.67 5.74 -6.42
N ASP A 87 4.05 6.66 -5.69
CA ASP A 87 3.56 6.39 -4.33
C ASP A 87 2.43 5.34 -4.33
N VAL A 88 1.55 5.40 -5.33
CA VAL A 88 0.49 4.41 -5.54
C VAL A 88 1.10 3.07 -5.98
N ALA A 89 2.11 3.09 -6.84
CA ALA A 89 2.81 1.88 -7.27
C ALA A 89 3.47 1.13 -6.11
N LEU A 90 4.15 1.85 -5.20
CA LEU A 90 4.75 1.25 -4.01
C LEU A 90 3.69 0.70 -3.06
N ALA A 91 2.60 1.44 -2.84
CA ALA A 91 1.49 0.98 -2.01
C ALA A 91 0.84 -0.28 -2.59
N GLU A 92 0.58 -0.32 -3.90
CA GLU A 92 0.02 -1.48 -4.61
C GLU A 92 0.94 -2.70 -4.47
N ALA A 93 2.24 -2.55 -4.74
CA ALA A 93 3.20 -3.64 -4.61
C ALA A 93 3.27 -4.18 -3.16
N ALA A 94 3.29 -3.29 -2.17
CA ALA A 94 3.42 -3.67 -0.77
C ALA A 94 2.14 -4.31 -0.20
N ILE A 95 0.97 -3.74 -0.49
CA ILE A 95 -0.31 -4.14 0.13
C ILE A 95 -0.99 -5.25 -0.67
N SER A 96 -1.12 -5.09 -2.00
CA SER A 96 -1.88 -6.02 -2.86
C SER A 96 -1.07 -7.30 -3.08
N ALA A 97 0.09 -7.19 -3.74
CA ALA A 97 0.95 -8.34 -4.02
C ALA A 97 1.64 -8.90 -2.77
N GLY A 98 2.10 -8.02 -1.88
CA GLY A 98 2.79 -8.40 -0.65
C GLY A 98 1.84 -8.92 0.43
N LEU A 99 1.29 -8.01 1.24
CA LEU A 99 0.57 -8.36 2.46
C LEU A 99 -0.72 -9.16 2.21
N THR A 100 -1.55 -8.72 1.27
CA THR A 100 -2.82 -9.40 0.93
C THR A 100 -2.55 -10.76 0.30
N GLY A 101 -1.50 -10.87 -0.52
CA GLY A 101 -1.00 -12.16 -1.01
C GLY A 101 -0.69 -13.14 0.12
N VAL A 102 0.06 -12.69 1.13
CA VAL A 102 0.39 -13.51 2.32
C VAL A 102 -0.88 -13.89 3.10
N LEU A 103 -1.82 -12.96 3.30
CA LEU A 103 -3.11 -13.22 3.95
C LEU A 103 -3.90 -14.31 3.23
N LEU A 104 -4.03 -14.22 1.92
CA LEU A 104 -4.77 -15.18 1.10
C LEU A 104 -4.09 -16.56 1.11
N LEU A 105 -2.75 -16.62 1.07
CA LEU A 105 -2.00 -17.87 1.21
C LEU A 105 -2.18 -18.49 2.60
N ALA A 106 -2.15 -17.69 3.66
CA ALA A 106 -2.38 -18.15 5.03
C ALA A 106 -3.81 -18.69 5.21
N ALA A 107 -4.80 -17.96 4.69
CA ALA A 107 -6.20 -18.37 4.69
C ALA A 107 -6.40 -19.68 3.91
N HIS A 108 -5.80 -19.81 2.72
CA HIS A 108 -5.85 -21.04 1.95
C HIS A 108 -5.20 -22.21 2.69
N GLY A 109 -4.04 -22.00 3.34
CA GLY A 109 -3.40 -23.00 4.18
C GLY A 109 -4.29 -23.46 5.34
N ARG A 110 -5.03 -22.55 5.97
CA ARG A 110 -5.98 -22.87 7.05
C ARG A 110 -7.18 -23.66 6.53
N LEU A 111 -7.79 -23.25 5.41
CA LEU A 111 -8.89 -23.97 4.78
C LEU A 111 -8.52 -25.42 4.44
N ARG A 112 -7.31 -25.64 3.92
CA ARG A 112 -6.79 -26.98 3.64
C ARG A 112 -6.67 -27.84 4.89
N ARG A 113 -6.19 -27.28 6.02
CA ARG A 113 -6.11 -28.01 7.29
C ARG A 113 -7.48 -28.40 7.83
N LEU A 114 -8.47 -27.51 7.70
CA LEU A 114 -9.84 -27.75 8.10
C LEU A 114 -10.60 -28.70 7.16
N ARG A 115 -9.94 -29.23 6.10
CA ARG A 115 -10.57 -30.00 5.02
C ARG A 115 -11.76 -29.28 4.36
N ALA A 116 -11.84 -27.96 4.52
CA ALA A 116 -12.86 -27.08 3.94
C ALA A 116 -12.41 -26.49 2.60
N ALA A 117 -11.32 -27.00 2.03
CA ALA A 117 -10.81 -26.63 0.71
C ALA A 117 -11.38 -27.50 -0.42
N GLU A 118 -12.50 -28.20 -0.18
CA GLU A 118 -13.20 -28.90 -1.26
C GLU A 118 -13.68 -27.89 -2.30
N GLU A 119 -13.17 -28.03 -3.52
CA GLU A 119 -13.42 -27.07 -4.58
C GLU A 119 -14.74 -27.44 -5.27
N ALA A 120 -15.75 -26.59 -5.09
CA ALA A 120 -16.97 -26.70 -5.87
C ALA A 120 -16.66 -26.53 -7.37
N PRO A 121 -17.35 -27.26 -8.26
CA PRO A 121 -17.16 -27.08 -9.70
C PRO A 121 -17.48 -25.63 -10.08
N LEU A 122 -16.63 -25.03 -10.91
CA LEU A 122 -16.80 -23.67 -11.39
C LEU A 122 -18.08 -23.58 -12.22
N ARG A 123 -19.15 -23.05 -11.62
CA ARG A 123 -20.41 -22.77 -12.31
C ARG A 123 -20.42 -21.27 -12.63
N PRO A 124 -20.35 -20.88 -13.92
CA PRO A 124 -20.36 -19.47 -14.27
C PRO A 124 -21.69 -18.84 -13.83
N ASN A 125 -21.62 -17.91 -12.87
CA ASN A 125 -22.77 -17.13 -12.45
C ASN A 125 -22.98 -16.00 -13.47
N LEU A 126 -23.69 -16.32 -14.56
CA LEU A 126 -23.95 -15.39 -15.65
C LEU A 126 -24.60 -14.07 -15.18
N PRO A 127 -25.59 -14.07 -14.27
CA PRO A 127 -26.11 -12.82 -13.68
C PRO A 127 -25.02 -11.97 -13.04
N ALA A 128 -24.18 -12.56 -12.18
CA ALA A 128 -23.10 -11.83 -11.53
C ALA A 128 -22.07 -11.29 -12.54
N ALA A 129 -21.73 -12.08 -13.57
CA ALA A 129 -20.83 -11.66 -14.64
C ALA A 129 -21.41 -10.49 -15.47
N LEU A 130 -22.71 -10.54 -15.80
CA LEU A 130 -23.39 -9.45 -16.51
C LEU A 130 -23.43 -8.17 -15.67
N VAL A 131 -23.75 -8.27 -14.38
CA VAL A 131 -23.74 -7.12 -13.46
C VAL A 131 -22.33 -6.53 -13.33
N ALA A 132 -21.32 -7.36 -13.09
CA ALA A 132 -19.93 -6.91 -12.98
C ALA A 132 -19.44 -6.24 -14.26
N THR A 133 -19.74 -6.83 -15.43
CA THR A 133 -19.40 -6.25 -16.73
C THR A 133 -20.14 -4.95 -16.97
N GLY A 134 -21.43 -4.87 -16.63
CA GLY A 134 -22.22 -3.66 -16.72
C GLY A 134 -21.67 -2.52 -15.87
N ILE A 135 -21.26 -2.81 -14.62
CA ILE A 135 -20.61 -1.84 -13.74
C ILE A 135 -19.27 -1.39 -14.33
N ALA A 136 -18.43 -2.32 -14.80
CA ALA A 136 -17.14 -1.99 -15.41
C ALA A 136 -17.29 -1.10 -16.65
N LEU A 137 -18.25 -1.40 -17.53
CA LEU A 137 -18.56 -0.58 -18.70
C LEU A 137 -19.14 0.77 -18.30
N ALA A 138 -19.98 0.85 -17.27
CA ALA A 138 -20.52 2.10 -16.77
C ALA A 138 -19.42 3.00 -16.18
N LEU A 139 -18.46 2.44 -15.43
CA LEU A 139 -17.31 3.18 -14.92
C LEU A 139 -16.38 3.64 -16.07
N GLY A 140 -16.14 2.77 -17.06
CA GLY A 140 -15.38 3.13 -18.25
C GLY A 140 -16.07 4.22 -19.07
N TRP A 141 -17.39 4.18 -19.19
CA TRP A 141 -18.18 5.24 -19.83
C TRP A 141 -18.13 6.55 -19.02
N ALA A 142 -18.29 6.47 -17.69
CA ALA A 142 -18.25 7.63 -16.81
C ALA A 142 -16.94 8.41 -16.94
N TRP A 143 -15.81 7.72 -17.11
CA TRP A 143 -14.50 8.35 -17.38
C TRP A 143 -14.51 9.28 -18.59
N PHE A 144 -15.22 8.93 -19.67
CA PHE A 144 -15.34 9.77 -20.88
C PHE A 144 -16.49 10.77 -20.81
N ALA A 145 -17.52 10.48 -20.02
CA ALA A 145 -18.73 11.29 -19.93
C ALA A 145 -18.61 12.45 -18.94
N LEU A 146 -17.80 12.29 -17.89
CA LEU A 146 -17.55 13.33 -16.91
C LEU A 146 -16.53 14.36 -17.45
N PRO A 147 -16.74 15.65 -17.19
CA PRO A 147 -15.76 16.67 -17.53
C PRO A 147 -14.49 16.48 -16.70
N ASP A 148 -13.35 16.93 -17.22
CA ASP A 148 -12.10 16.96 -16.48
C ASP A 148 -12.30 17.71 -15.15
N PRO A 149 -11.91 17.13 -14.00
CA PRO A 149 -12.08 17.78 -12.72
C PRO A 149 -11.25 19.06 -12.68
N THR A 150 -11.86 20.15 -12.20
CA THR A 150 -11.13 21.39 -11.88
C THR A 150 -10.27 21.13 -10.64
N ALA A 151 -9.06 20.61 -10.84
CA ALA A 151 -8.11 20.40 -9.76
C ALA A 151 -7.50 21.76 -9.35
N PRO A 152 -7.31 22.02 -8.04
CA PRO A 152 -6.57 23.19 -7.59
C PRO A 152 -5.14 23.14 -8.14
N ASP A 153 -4.59 24.31 -8.47
CA ASP A 153 -3.24 24.41 -8.99
C ASP A 153 -2.22 24.03 -7.90
N LEU A 154 -1.75 22.79 -7.99
CA LEU A 154 -0.80 22.25 -7.03
C LEU A 154 0.54 22.99 -7.07
N THR A 155 0.89 23.66 -8.17
CA THR A 155 2.12 24.45 -8.23
C THR A 155 2.06 25.68 -7.33
N ALA A 156 0.88 26.26 -7.16
CA ALA A 156 0.63 27.38 -6.25
C ALA A 156 0.39 26.92 -4.80
N ALA A 157 -0.23 25.76 -4.61
CA ALA A 157 -0.59 25.24 -3.29
C ALA A 157 0.58 24.51 -2.59
N LEU A 158 1.38 23.73 -3.30
CA LEU A 158 2.44 22.89 -2.72
C LEU A 158 3.44 23.65 -1.84
N PRO A 159 3.92 24.87 -2.20
CA PRO A 159 4.82 25.65 -1.34
C PRO A 159 4.21 25.98 0.04
N GLN A 160 2.89 26.01 0.15
CA GLN A 160 2.17 26.30 1.40
C GLN A 160 2.06 25.07 2.31
N SER A 161 2.29 23.87 1.77
CA SER A 161 2.13 22.61 2.51
C SER A 161 3.27 22.31 3.48
N GLY A 162 4.44 22.94 3.28
CA GLY A 162 5.67 22.70 4.03
C GLY A 162 6.48 21.47 3.61
N VAL A 163 6.01 20.69 2.63
CA VAL A 163 6.65 19.45 2.15
C VAL A 163 6.86 19.47 0.63
N GLY A 164 7.88 18.76 0.15
CA GLY A 164 8.21 18.69 -1.28
C GLY A 164 7.42 17.63 -2.05
N ASN A 165 6.96 16.56 -1.38
CA ASN A 165 6.18 15.52 -2.04
C ASN A 165 4.71 15.96 -2.20
N PRO A 166 4.18 16.06 -3.45
CA PRO A 166 2.79 16.43 -3.70
C PRO A 166 1.76 15.46 -3.12
N VAL A 167 2.05 14.15 -3.08
CA VAL A 167 1.12 13.15 -2.55
C VAL A 167 1.00 13.31 -1.04
N THR A 168 2.14 13.42 -0.34
CA THR A 168 2.17 13.65 1.11
C THR A 168 1.50 14.97 1.49
N ALA A 169 1.71 16.04 0.71
CA ALA A 169 1.02 17.31 0.92
C ALA A 169 -0.50 17.16 0.85
N VAL A 170 -1.01 16.43 -0.15
CA VAL A 170 -2.45 16.18 -0.26
C VAL A 170 -2.94 15.32 0.90
N LEU A 171 -2.27 14.21 1.20
CA LEU A 171 -2.74 13.25 2.19
C LEU A 171 -2.66 13.75 3.63
N LEU A 172 -1.66 14.56 3.99
CA LEU A 172 -1.40 14.95 5.38
C LEU A 172 -1.58 16.43 5.69
N ASN A 173 -1.80 17.27 4.66
CA ASN A 173 -2.12 18.68 4.83
C ASN A 173 -3.51 19.01 4.25
N PHE A 174 -3.66 18.97 2.93
CA PHE A 174 -4.91 19.45 2.28
C PHE A 174 -6.13 18.57 2.52
N ARG A 175 -5.93 17.24 2.58
CA ARG A 175 -6.96 16.22 2.80
C ARG A 175 -6.61 15.32 3.98
N ALA A 176 -6.04 15.92 5.03
CA ALA A 176 -5.61 15.22 6.25
C ALA A 176 -6.72 14.36 6.90
N TRP A 177 -7.99 14.72 6.71
CA TRP A 177 -9.15 13.93 7.15
C TRP A 177 -9.15 12.50 6.58
N ASP A 178 -8.80 12.34 5.31
CA ASP A 178 -8.85 11.03 4.65
C ASP A 178 -7.83 10.10 5.30
N THR A 179 -6.59 10.55 5.45
CA THR A 179 -5.53 9.75 6.07
C THR A 179 -5.80 9.46 7.56
N LEU A 180 -6.39 10.41 8.29
CA LEU A 180 -6.78 10.19 9.69
C LEU A 180 -7.84 9.09 9.78
N LEU A 181 -8.88 9.17 8.95
CA LEU A 181 -9.96 8.20 8.93
C LEU A 181 -9.50 6.84 8.40
N GLU A 182 -8.58 6.79 7.43
CA GLU A 182 -7.95 5.56 6.98
C GLU A 182 -7.22 4.84 8.13
N ALA A 183 -6.45 5.57 8.94
CA ALA A 183 -5.78 4.99 10.11
C ALA A 183 -6.78 4.46 11.16
N ILE A 184 -7.89 5.17 11.36
CA ILE A 184 -8.97 4.73 12.26
C ILE A 184 -9.69 3.49 11.71
N ILE A 185 -9.97 3.45 10.40
CA ILE A 185 -10.61 2.30 9.74
C ILE A 185 -9.70 1.07 9.79
N LEU A 186 -8.40 1.24 9.61
CA LEU A 186 -7.44 0.14 9.72
C LEU A 186 -7.43 -0.45 11.15
N LEU A 187 -7.48 0.40 12.18
CA LEU A 187 -7.64 -0.04 13.56
C LEU A 187 -9.00 -0.73 13.79
N ALA A 188 -10.08 -0.18 13.24
CA ALA A 188 -11.42 -0.77 13.34
C ALA A 188 -11.48 -2.15 12.67
N ALA A 189 -10.81 -2.35 11.54
CA ALA A 189 -10.70 -3.64 10.87
C ALA A 189 -9.97 -4.68 11.74
N LEU A 190 -8.89 -4.29 12.43
CA LEU A 190 -8.21 -5.15 13.38
C LEU A 190 -9.11 -5.51 14.57
N ILE A 191 -9.84 -4.55 15.12
CA ILE A 191 -10.82 -4.80 16.20
C ILE A 191 -11.90 -5.77 15.71
N GLY A 192 -12.41 -5.60 14.49
CA GLY A 192 -13.36 -6.52 13.88
C GLY A 192 -12.82 -7.95 13.74
N LEU A 193 -11.54 -8.10 13.38
CA LEU A 193 -10.86 -9.40 13.40
C LEU A 193 -10.78 -9.97 14.82
N TRP A 194 -10.51 -9.13 15.83
CA TRP A 194 -10.41 -9.58 17.22
C TRP A 194 -11.72 -10.10 17.79
N MET A 195 -12.84 -9.52 17.37
CA MET A 195 -14.19 -9.97 17.74
C MET A 195 -14.51 -11.38 17.20
N LEU A 196 -13.73 -11.91 16.24
CA LEU A 196 -13.95 -13.23 15.65
C LEU A 196 -13.32 -14.38 16.46
N ALA A 197 -12.55 -14.09 17.51
CA ALA A 197 -11.98 -15.11 18.39
C ALA A 197 -12.41 -14.92 19.86
N ARG A 198 -12.42 -16.02 20.62
CA ARG A 198 -12.81 -16.03 22.03
C ARG A 198 -11.80 -15.25 22.88
N ASP A 199 -12.28 -14.56 23.91
CA ASP A 199 -11.45 -13.76 24.83
C ASP A 199 -10.23 -14.52 25.38
N ARG A 200 -10.44 -15.78 25.81
CA ARG A 200 -9.38 -16.66 26.35
C ARG A 200 -8.29 -17.02 25.34
N ALA A 201 -8.59 -16.94 24.04
CA ALA A 201 -7.60 -17.22 23.01
C ALA A 201 -6.49 -16.16 23.04
N TRP A 202 -6.83 -14.90 23.33
CA TRP A 202 -5.90 -13.78 23.28
C TRP A 202 -4.83 -13.74 24.38
N ASP A 203 -4.91 -14.66 25.36
CA ASP A 203 -3.87 -14.86 26.38
C ASP A 203 -2.65 -15.65 25.83
N ASN A 204 -2.84 -16.36 24.71
CA ASN A 204 -1.78 -17.14 24.06
C ASN A 204 -1.01 -16.34 23.00
N PRO A 205 0.24 -16.73 22.67
CA PRO A 205 0.96 -16.17 21.53
C PRO A 205 0.15 -16.32 20.24
N LEU A 206 0.13 -15.26 19.42
CA LEU A 206 -0.67 -15.22 18.21
C LEU A 206 -0.17 -16.14 17.09
N GLY A 207 -1.11 -16.53 16.21
CA GLY A 207 -0.85 -17.25 14.97
C GLY A 207 -0.37 -18.69 15.11
N LEU A 208 0.09 -19.26 13.99
CA LEU A 208 0.71 -20.59 14.00
C LEU A 208 2.12 -20.53 14.58
N ARG A 209 2.49 -21.57 15.33
CA ARG A 209 3.88 -21.83 15.69
C ARG A 209 4.67 -22.28 14.47
N TYR A 210 5.29 -21.32 13.78
CA TYR A 210 6.26 -21.60 12.73
C TYR A 210 7.56 -22.09 13.36
N HIS A 211 8.02 -23.27 12.94
CA HIS A 211 9.35 -23.76 13.29
C HIS A 211 10.19 -23.75 12.02
N ALA A 212 11.04 -22.73 11.87
CA ALA A 212 11.99 -22.69 10.78
C ALA A 212 13.02 -23.81 10.99
N ARG A 213 13.22 -24.65 9.97
CA ARG A 213 14.29 -25.65 10.00
C ARG A 213 15.63 -24.93 10.16
N ALA A 214 16.42 -25.34 11.16
CA ALA A 214 17.76 -24.81 11.37
C ALA A 214 18.61 -25.00 10.08
N GLY A 215 19.21 -23.92 9.59
CA GLY A 215 19.97 -23.89 8.32
C GLY A 215 19.10 -23.93 7.05
N GLY A 216 17.78 -23.86 7.16
CA GLY A 216 16.86 -23.76 6.02
C GLY A 216 16.74 -22.34 5.46
N VAL A 217 16.18 -22.23 4.26
CA VAL A 217 16.01 -20.95 3.53
C VAL A 217 15.30 -19.89 4.38
N MET A 218 14.21 -20.25 5.06
CA MET A 218 13.47 -19.30 5.91
C MET A 218 14.33 -18.75 7.07
N ALA A 219 15.17 -19.57 7.70
CA ALA A 219 16.04 -19.14 8.78
C ALA A 219 17.13 -18.18 8.28
N SER A 220 17.67 -18.40 7.08
CA SER A 220 18.63 -17.49 6.45
C SER A 220 17.99 -16.17 6.04
N PHE A 221 16.84 -16.23 5.36
CA PHE A 221 16.09 -15.05 4.94
C PHE A 221 15.66 -14.21 6.14
N GLY A 222 15.19 -14.85 7.22
CA GLY A 222 14.81 -14.16 8.45
C GLY A 222 15.94 -13.58 9.28
N ARG A 223 17.20 -13.78 8.89
CA ARG A 223 18.35 -13.06 9.49
C ARG A 223 18.88 -11.95 8.58
N VAL A 224 18.80 -12.15 7.26
CA VAL A 224 19.36 -11.22 6.27
C VAL A 224 18.36 -10.12 5.87
N LEU A 225 17.10 -10.46 5.65
CA LEU A 225 16.10 -9.48 5.22
C LEU A 225 15.72 -8.46 6.29
N PRO A 226 15.56 -8.81 7.58
CA PRO A 226 15.15 -7.83 8.59
C PRO A 226 16.01 -6.57 8.69
N PRO A 227 17.35 -6.63 8.76
CA PRO A 227 18.16 -5.40 8.81
C PRO A 227 18.01 -4.56 7.54
N ILE A 228 17.94 -5.19 6.36
CA ILE A 228 17.78 -4.48 5.08
C ILE A 228 16.40 -3.83 5.00
N GLY A 229 15.35 -4.59 5.31
CA GLY A 229 13.97 -4.11 5.27
C GLY A 229 13.69 -3.05 6.34
N LEU A 230 14.34 -3.12 7.51
CA LEU A 230 14.25 -2.07 8.54
C LEU A 230 14.81 -0.75 8.03
N ILE A 231 16.00 -0.79 7.42
CA ILE A 231 16.62 0.40 6.82
C ILE A 231 15.72 0.95 5.70
N PHE A 232 15.23 0.07 4.82
CA PHE A 232 14.38 0.49 3.71
C PHE A 232 13.03 1.06 4.17
N GLY A 233 12.38 0.43 5.15
CA GLY A 233 11.13 0.90 5.73
C GLY A 233 11.26 2.27 6.40
N ILE A 234 12.32 2.46 7.20
CA ILE A 234 12.62 3.77 7.80
C ILE A 234 12.94 4.82 6.73
N TYR A 235 13.72 4.44 5.72
CA TYR A 235 14.04 5.32 4.59
C TYR A 235 12.79 5.79 3.85
N LEU A 236 11.84 4.90 3.55
CA LEU A 236 10.59 5.27 2.87
C LEU A 236 9.78 6.31 3.64
N VAL A 237 9.73 6.20 4.97
CA VAL A 237 9.04 7.19 5.82
C VAL A 237 9.76 8.53 5.78
N TRP A 238 11.08 8.51 5.97
CA TRP A 238 11.89 9.74 5.93
C TRP A 238 11.84 10.43 4.56
N ALA A 239 11.93 9.65 3.49
CA ALA A 239 11.89 10.11 2.12
C ALA A 239 10.52 10.68 1.74
N GLY A 240 9.44 10.14 2.31
CA GLY A 240 8.04 10.51 2.00
C GLY A 240 7.72 12.00 2.09
N ALA A 241 8.42 12.76 2.94
CA ALA A 241 8.23 14.21 3.05
C ALA A 241 8.73 15.00 1.83
N GLU A 242 9.65 14.47 1.03
CA GLU A 242 10.28 15.19 -0.08
C GLU A 242 10.17 14.46 -1.43
N MET A 243 10.07 13.13 -1.38
CA MET A 243 10.02 12.26 -2.55
C MET A 243 9.08 11.09 -2.27
N THR A 244 8.98 10.17 -3.24
CA THR A 244 8.11 8.99 -3.15
C THR A 244 8.41 8.18 -1.89
N GLY A 245 7.36 7.88 -1.12
CA GLY A 245 7.49 7.25 0.18
C GLY A 245 6.22 7.38 1.03
N GLY A 246 6.41 7.29 2.34
CA GLY A 246 5.40 7.64 3.33
C GLY A 246 5.00 6.50 4.27
N ALA A 247 4.11 6.83 5.21
CA ALA A 247 3.81 5.99 6.36
C ALA A 247 3.23 4.60 6.03
N PHE A 248 2.32 4.49 5.05
CA PHE A 248 1.69 3.22 4.68
C PHE A 248 2.67 2.24 4.03
N GLN A 249 3.47 2.72 3.08
CA GLN A 249 4.45 1.90 2.38
C GLN A 249 5.54 1.45 3.35
N GLY A 250 6.11 2.39 4.12
CA GLY A 250 7.11 2.09 5.15
C GLY A 250 6.56 1.14 6.21
N GLY A 251 5.35 1.38 6.71
CA GLY A 251 4.68 0.53 7.70
C GLY A 251 4.46 -0.89 7.19
N THR A 252 4.10 -1.05 5.91
CA THR A 252 3.94 -2.38 5.28
C THR A 252 5.26 -3.13 5.16
N VAL A 253 6.35 -2.44 4.78
CA VAL A 253 7.70 -3.04 4.77
C VAL A 253 8.13 -3.47 6.16
N LEU A 254 7.93 -2.62 7.18
CA LEU A 254 8.24 -2.96 8.57
C LEU A 254 7.37 -4.13 9.09
N ALA A 255 6.11 -4.20 8.68
CA ALA A 255 5.26 -5.35 8.98
C ALA A 255 5.81 -6.64 8.36
N ALA A 256 6.22 -6.61 7.09
CA ALA A 256 6.83 -7.75 6.42
C ALA A 256 8.13 -8.21 7.12
N VAL A 257 8.98 -7.26 7.55
CA VAL A 257 10.18 -7.54 8.35
C VAL A 257 9.84 -8.27 9.66
N CYS A 258 8.84 -7.77 10.38
CA CYS A 258 8.39 -8.38 11.63
C CYS A 258 7.84 -9.80 11.39
N LEU A 259 6.97 -9.98 10.38
CA LEU A 259 6.40 -11.27 10.01
C LEU A 259 7.46 -12.29 9.63
N VAL A 260 8.42 -11.92 8.77
CA VAL A 260 9.52 -12.80 8.36
C VAL A 260 10.40 -13.18 9.56
N SER A 261 10.64 -12.24 10.48
CA SER A 261 11.42 -12.50 11.70
C SER A 261 10.70 -13.46 12.65
N ILE A 262 9.37 -13.35 12.77
CA ILE A 262 8.54 -14.27 13.56
C ILE A 262 8.52 -15.66 12.92
N MET A 263 8.34 -15.74 11.60
CA MET A 263 8.33 -17.01 10.85
C MET A 263 9.68 -17.73 10.88
N ALA A 264 10.77 -16.99 11.02
CA ALA A 264 12.12 -17.51 11.12
C ALA A 264 12.56 -17.85 12.55
N ASP A 265 11.66 -17.73 13.54
CA ASP A 265 11.93 -17.96 14.97
C ASP A 265 13.04 -17.05 15.54
N VAL A 266 13.17 -15.84 14.96
CA VAL A 266 14.11 -14.79 15.42
C VAL A 266 13.43 -13.88 16.43
N LEU A 267 12.14 -13.61 16.25
CA LEU A 267 11.31 -12.83 17.18
C LEU A 267 10.15 -13.68 17.69
N PRO A 268 9.80 -13.58 18.99
CA PRO A 268 8.62 -14.25 19.51
C PRO A 268 7.34 -13.61 18.94
N ALA A 269 6.30 -14.42 18.75
CA ALA A 269 4.99 -13.91 18.36
C ALA A 269 4.44 -12.93 19.44
N PRO A 270 3.84 -11.80 19.02
CA PRO A 270 3.32 -10.81 19.95
C PRO A 270 2.15 -11.37 20.78
N ARG A 271 1.95 -10.82 21.98
CA ARG A 271 0.81 -11.13 22.87
C ARG A 271 -0.01 -9.85 23.06
N ILE A 272 -1.24 -9.80 22.56
CA ILE A 272 -2.10 -8.59 22.59
C ILE A 272 -2.44 -8.14 24.02
N ALA A 273 -2.39 -9.05 25.00
CA ALA A 273 -2.54 -8.70 26.42
C ALA A 273 -1.46 -7.70 26.90
N GLN A 274 -0.31 -7.61 26.23
CA GLN A 274 0.73 -6.65 26.61
C GLN A 274 0.32 -5.22 26.21
N PRO A 275 0.32 -4.26 27.15
CA PRO A 275 -0.12 -2.90 26.89
C PRO A 275 0.74 -2.17 25.86
N ALA A 276 2.01 -2.57 25.69
CA ALA A 276 2.91 -2.00 24.70
C ALA A 276 2.37 -2.09 23.27
N TRP A 277 1.80 -3.24 22.87
CA TRP A 277 1.22 -3.42 21.53
C TRP A 277 -0.05 -2.59 21.36
N ARG A 278 -0.89 -2.52 22.40
CA ARG A 278 -2.10 -1.68 22.38
C ARG A 278 -1.76 -0.20 22.27
N LEU A 279 -0.73 0.24 23.00
CA LEU A 279 -0.22 1.61 22.91
C LEU A 279 0.33 1.88 21.52
N ALA A 280 1.13 0.97 20.95
CA ALA A 280 1.67 1.12 19.60
C ALA A 280 0.57 1.19 18.52
N LEU A 281 -0.56 0.48 18.69
CA LEU A 281 -1.71 0.55 17.79
C LEU A 281 -2.39 1.92 17.78
N VAL A 282 -2.56 2.52 18.96
CA VAL A 282 -3.25 3.82 19.08
C VAL A 282 -2.31 5.02 18.97
N PHE A 283 -1.00 4.80 19.02
CA PHE A 283 -0.01 5.88 19.05
C PHE A 283 -0.09 6.80 17.84
N GLY A 284 -0.05 6.25 16.62
CA GLY A 284 -0.17 6.99 15.36
C GLY A 284 -1.48 7.76 15.22
N PRO A 285 -2.65 7.09 15.25
CA PRO A 285 -3.95 7.77 15.23
C PRO A 285 -4.09 8.81 16.35
N GLY A 286 -3.56 8.52 17.54
CA GLY A 286 -3.56 9.42 18.68
C GLY A 286 -2.71 10.67 18.44
N VAL A 287 -1.47 10.53 17.97
CA VAL A 287 -0.60 11.65 17.59
C VAL A 287 -1.25 12.49 16.49
N PHE A 288 -1.89 11.85 15.50
CA PHE A 288 -2.57 12.56 14.43
C PHE A 288 -3.78 13.36 14.95
N LEU A 289 -4.62 12.74 15.79
CA LEU A 289 -5.75 13.41 16.42
C LEU A 289 -5.30 14.57 17.31
N LEU A 290 -4.24 14.38 18.10
CA LEU A 290 -3.66 15.42 18.95
C LEU A 290 -3.11 16.58 18.11
N SER A 291 -2.45 16.30 16.99
CA SER A 291 -2.04 17.35 16.05
C SER A 291 -3.24 18.09 15.47
N GLY A 292 -4.34 17.40 15.20
CA GLY A 292 -5.59 18.00 14.77
C GLY A 292 -6.19 18.94 15.81
N VAL A 293 -6.24 18.51 17.08
CA VAL A 293 -6.69 19.34 18.20
C VAL A 293 -5.76 20.53 18.42
N ALA A 294 -4.44 20.33 18.31
CA ALA A 294 -3.47 21.43 18.39
C ALA A 294 -3.72 22.48 17.30
N GLY A 295 -4.01 22.07 16.06
CA GLY A 295 -4.43 22.97 14.99
C GLY A 295 -5.72 23.75 15.33
N ALA A 296 -6.70 23.09 15.95
CA ALA A 296 -7.95 23.75 16.36
C ALA A 296 -7.74 24.79 17.48
N VAL A 297 -6.79 24.56 18.39
CA VAL A 297 -6.53 25.46 19.52
C VAL A 297 -5.56 26.60 19.16
N PHE A 298 -4.52 26.30 18.36
CA PHE A 298 -3.41 27.22 18.11
C PHE A 298 -3.32 27.74 16.67
N ALA A 299 -4.12 27.21 15.74
CA ALA A 299 -4.13 27.60 14.33
C ALA A 299 -5.55 27.95 13.84
N GLN A 300 -5.81 27.80 12.54
CA GLN A 300 -7.05 28.24 11.88
C GLN A 300 -8.19 27.20 11.91
N GLY A 301 -7.99 26.06 12.58
CA GLY A 301 -9.00 24.98 12.65
C GLY A 301 -8.40 23.60 12.88
N PHE A 302 -9.27 22.61 13.06
CA PHE A 302 -8.84 21.22 13.25
C PHE A 302 -8.01 20.73 12.05
N LEU A 303 -6.86 20.12 12.33
CA LEU A 303 -5.85 19.69 11.34
C LEU A 303 -5.20 20.84 10.52
N ALA A 304 -5.45 22.10 10.87
CA ALA A 304 -4.71 23.20 10.27
C ALA A 304 -3.26 23.21 10.78
N LEU A 305 -2.30 23.09 9.86
CA LEU A 305 -0.88 23.13 10.14
C LEU A 305 -0.30 24.49 9.75
N PRO A 306 0.20 25.30 10.71
CA PRO A 306 0.93 26.51 10.38
C PRO A 306 2.14 26.20 9.47
N PRO A 307 2.44 27.02 8.44
CA PRO A 307 3.50 26.70 7.48
C PRO A 307 4.87 26.43 8.10
N GLU A 308 5.21 27.12 9.19
CA GLU A 308 6.47 26.96 9.92
C GLU A 308 6.60 25.62 10.63
N LEU A 309 5.47 25.03 11.05
CA LEU A 309 5.41 23.77 11.80
C LEU A 309 4.90 22.60 10.95
N ALA A 310 4.47 22.84 9.71
CA ALA A 310 3.84 21.83 8.87
C ALA A 310 4.78 20.64 8.63
N LYS A 311 6.02 20.89 8.21
CA LYS A 311 7.01 19.83 7.98
C LYS A 311 7.30 18.97 9.22
N PRO A 312 7.70 19.52 10.38
CA PRO A 312 7.96 18.70 11.56
C PRO A 312 6.70 17.98 12.06
N ALA A 313 5.52 18.60 11.98
CA ALA A 313 4.26 17.94 12.33
C ALA A 313 3.96 16.76 11.41
N ILE A 314 4.07 16.94 10.08
CA ILE A 314 3.84 15.89 9.09
C ILE A 314 4.80 14.72 9.31
N VAL A 315 6.10 14.98 9.43
CA VAL A 315 7.10 13.91 9.67
C VAL A 315 6.82 13.17 10.98
N THR A 316 6.38 13.87 12.03
CA THR A 316 6.01 13.26 13.31
C THR A 316 4.77 12.38 13.19
N ILE A 317 3.74 12.88 12.50
CA ILE A 317 2.51 12.11 12.21
C ILE A 317 2.86 10.88 11.38
N GLU A 318 3.65 11.01 10.32
CA GLU A 318 4.06 9.89 9.47
C GLU A 318 4.82 8.83 10.25
N ALA A 319 5.82 9.23 11.05
CA ALA A 319 6.59 8.29 11.86
C ALA A 319 5.69 7.54 12.87
N ALA A 320 4.78 8.25 13.54
CA ALA A 320 3.86 7.66 14.49
C ALA A 320 2.85 6.71 13.80
N LEU A 321 2.27 7.12 12.67
CA LEU A 321 1.38 6.30 11.86
C LEU A 321 2.09 5.05 11.33
N THR A 322 3.33 5.16 10.87
CA THR A 322 4.12 4.02 10.39
C THR A 322 4.19 2.92 11.44
N LEU A 323 4.47 3.28 12.69
CA LEU A 323 4.51 2.31 13.79
C LEU A 323 3.16 1.62 13.97
N SER A 324 2.07 2.39 14.05
CA SER A 324 0.73 1.85 14.24
C SER A 324 0.27 0.99 13.07
N ILE A 325 0.55 1.41 11.83
CA ILE A 325 0.26 0.66 10.61
C ILE A 325 1.05 -0.65 10.64
N ALA A 326 2.37 -0.60 10.88
CA ALA A 326 3.20 -1.81 10.91
C ALA A 326 2.67 -2.84 11.92
N VAL A 327 2.38 -2.41 13.15
CA VAL A 327 1.82 -3.29 14.19
C VAL A 327 0.45 -3.81 13.78
N THR A 328 -0.42 -2.95 13.23
CA THR A 328 -1.76 -3.38 12.80
C THR A 328 -1.69 -4.44 11.71
N LEU A 329 -0.87 -4.25 10.69
CA LEU A 329 -0.72 -5.19 9.59
C LEU A 329 -0.11 -6.51 10.06
N VAL A 330 0.87 -6.49 10.96
CA VAL A 330 1.40 -7.72 11.59
C VAL A 330 0.29 -8.50 12.29
N LEU A 331 -0.53 -7.83 13.11
CA LEU A 331 -1.58 -8.48 13.88
C LEU A 331 -2.74 -8.98 13.00
N LEU A 332 -3.06 -8.27 11.91
CA LEU A 332 -4.01 -8.73 10.90
C LEU A 332 -3.52 -10.02 10.21
N VAL A 333 -2.24 -10.11 9.87
CA VAL A 333 -1.66 -11.26 9.16
C VAL A 333 -1.48 -12.48 10.05
N ILE A 334 -0.93 -12.29 11.25
CA ILE A 334 -0.73 -13.40 12.18
C ILE A 334 -2.08 -13.98 12.61
N GLY A 335 -3.08 -13.12 12.79
CA GLY A 335 -4.43 -13.50 13.17
C GLY A 335 -4.54 -14.02 14.62
N PRO A 336 -5.72 -14.52 15.01
CA PRO A 336 -5.92 -15.12 16.32
C PRO A 336 -5.04 -16.37 16.50
N PRO A 337 -4.73 -16.76 17.75
CA PRO A 337 -4.02 -18.00 18.01
C PRO A 337 -4.76 -19.20 17.40
N ASP A 338 -4.03 -20.06 16.70
CA ASP A 338 -4.56 -21.32 16.16
C ASP A 338 -4.32 -22.41 17.21
N GLU A 339 -5.36 -22.79 17.94
CA GLU A 339 -5.37 -24.00 18.78
C GLU A 339 -5.34 -25.19 17.82
N GLY A 340 -4.15 -25.57 17.35
CA GLY A 340 -3.98 -26.63 16.37
C GLY A 340 -4.75 -27.88 16.76
N GLY A 341 -5.88 -28.12 16.08
CA GLY A 341 -6.85 -29.21 16.25
C GLY A 341 -6.56 -30.22 17.36
N GLN A 342 -6.81 -29.84 18.62
CA GLN A 342 -6.91 -30.79 19.73
C GLN A 342 -8.36 -31.24 19.99
N ASP A 343 -9.34 -30.63 19.32
CA ASP A 343 -10.78 -30.95 19.45
C ASP A 343 -11.37 -31.61 18.18
N ALA A 344 -10.60 -32.46 17.48
CA ALA A 344 -11.11 -33.31 16.39
C ALA A 344 -10.72 -34.78 16.59
#